data_AF-A0A852HCW3-F1
#
_entry.id   AF-A0A852HCW3-F1
#
_cell.length_a   1.000
_cell.length_b   1.000
_cell.length_c   1.000
_cell.angle_alpha   90.00
_cell.angle_beta   90.00
_cell.angle_gamma   90.00
#
_symmetry.space_group_name_H-M   'P 1'
#
loop_
_entity.id
_entity.type
_entity.pdbx_description
1 polymer ?
#
loop_
_entity_poly.entity_id
_entity_poly.type
_entity_poly.pdbx_seq_one_letter_code
_entity_poly.pdbx_strand_id
1 'polypeptide(L)' 'AQHRRGHGAGKPYECRECGKSFSWSSHLDRHRRIHMGEKPFRCGDCGKSFSQSSHLERHRKTHREPCRECG' A
#
# COMPACT_ATOMS: atom_id res chain seq x y z
N ALA A 1 4.34 7.08 37.18
CA ALA A 1 5.35 6.57 36.24
C ALA A 1 4.90 6.91 34.83
N GLN A 2 5.50 7.94 34.24
CA GLN A 2 5.27 8.33 32.84
C GLN A 2 5.56 7.11 31.98
N HIS A 3 4.58 6.71 31.18
CA HIS A 3 4.73 5.64 30.19
C HIS A 3 5.70 6.17 29.11
N ARG A 4 7.01 6.22 29.42
CA ARG A 4 8.07 6.27 28.42
C ARG A 4 7.97 4.95 27.68
N ARG A 5 7.05 4.86 26.72
CA ARG A 5 7.22 3.94 25.60
C ARG A 5 8.53 4.37 24.98
N GLY A 6 9.60 3.69 25.34
CA GLY A 6 10.79 3.67 24.54
C GLY A 6 10.36 3.14 23.17
N HIS A 7 9.95 4.02 22.27
CA HIS A 7 9.98 3.75 20.84
C HIS A 7 11.45 3.78 20.39
N GLY A 8 12.26 2.92 21.02
CA GLY A 8 13.65 2.63 20.70
C GLY A 8 13.79 1.76 19.44
N ALA A 9 12.98 2.08 18.43
CA ALA A 9 13.14 1.61 17.07
C ALA A 9 12.81 2.84 16.22
N GLY A 10 13.73 3.82 16.25
CA GLY A 10 13.68 4.97 15.38
C GLY A 10 13.62 4.41 13.97
N LYS A 11 12.43 4.45 13.38
CA LYS A 11 12.16 4.00 12.03
C LYS A 11 13.11 4.81 11.13
N PRO A 12 14.24 4.25 10.68
CA PRO A 12 15.35 5.07 10.20
C PRO A 12 15.05 5.66 8.82
N TYR A 13 14.00 5.16 8.17
CA TYR A 13 13.59 5.57 6.84
C TYR A 13 12.42 6.55 6.94
N GLU A 14 12.73 7.84 6.94
CA GLU A 14 11.75 8.92 6.98
C GLU A 14 11.41 9.45 5.59
N CYS A 15 10.11 9.67 5.36
CA CYS A 15 9.60 10.35 4.18
C CYS A 15 9.73 11.86 4.35
N ARG A 16 10.59 12.50 3.54
CA ARG A 16 10.82 13.95 3.59
C ARG A 16 9.60 14.79 3.19
N GLU A 17 8.65 14.21 2.44
CA GLU A 17 7.46 14.93 1.97
C GLU A 17 6.37 15.05 3.05
N CYS A 18 6.30 14.12 4.01
CA CYS A 18 5.23 14.11 5.01
C CYS A 18 5.67 13.72 6.43
N GLY A 19 6.98 13.56 6.66
CA GLY A 19 7.57 13.21 7.97
C GLY A 19 7.25 11.79 8.45
N LYS A 20 6.61 10.94 7.63
CA LYS A 20 6.30 9.56 8.03
C LYS A 20 7.54 8.68 8.02
N SER A 21 7.81 8.05 9.16
CA SER A 21 8.93 7.13 9.30
C SER A 21 8.50 5.66 9.13
N PHE A 22 9.38 4.84 8.54
CA PHE A 22 9.22 3.42 8.24
C PHE A 22 10.40 2.59 8.76
N SER A 23 10.14 1.34 9.14
CA SER A 23 11.19 0.43 9.65
C SER A 23 12.09 -0.12 8.54
N TRP A 24 11.64 -0.09 7.28
CA TRP A 24 12.39 -0.60 6.11
C TRP A 24 12.37 0.39 4.94
N SER A 25 13.47 0.45 4.19
CA SER A 25 13.61 1.29 3.01
C SER A 25 12.61 0.93 1.92
N SER A 26 12.32 -0.35 1.72
CA SER A 26 11.32 -0.83 0.75
C SER A 26 9.91 -0.32 1.06
N HIS A 27 9.58 -0.13 2.35
CA HIS A 27 8.31 0.45 2.78
C HIS A 27 8.27 1.96 2.51
N LEU A 28 9.38 2.67 2.75
CA LEU A 28 9.50 4.08 2.41
C LEU A 28 9.40 4.30 0.89
N ASP A 29 10.11 3.51 0.08
CA ASP A 29 10.06 3.57 -1.39
C ASP A 29 8.64 3.39 -1.91
N ARG A 30 7.96 2.32 -1.45
CA ARG A 30 6.56 2.08 -1.80
C ARG A 30 5.64 3.21 -1.35
N HIS A 31 5.92 3.82 -0.20
CA HIS A 31 5.16 4.96 0.29
C HIS A 31 5.34 6.19 -0.61
N ARG A 32 6.55 6.47 -1.11
CA ARG A 32 6.82 7.61 -2.00
C ARG A 32 6.00 7.59 -3.29
N ARG A 33 5.66 6.39 -3.80
CA ARG A 33 4.77 6.26 -4.97
C ARG A 33 3.39 6.90 -4.76
N ILE A 34 2.93 7.05 -3.52
CA ILE A 34 1.66 7.72 -3.21
C ILE A 34 1.75 9.21 -3.51
N HIS A 35 2.89 9.85 -3.23
CA HIS A 35 3.10 11.27 -3.49
C HIS A 35 3.22 11.56 -4.99
N MET A 36 3.90 10.66 -5.72
CA MET A 36 4.02 10.76 -7.18
C MET A 36 2.75 10.32 -7.93
N GLY A 37 1.77 9.74 -7.23
CA GLY A 37 0.59 9.15 -7.87
C GLY A 37 0.89 7.94 -8.75
N GLU A 38 2.10 7.37 -8.67
CA GLU A 38 2.53 6.24 -9.48
C GLU A 38 1.73 4.99 -9.14
N LYS A 39 1.07 4.45 -10.16
CA LYS A 39 0.25 3.23 -10.06
C LYS A 39 0.65 2.26 -11.16
N PRO A 40 1.82 1.61 -11.05
CA PRO A 40 2.34 0.74 -12.10
C PRO A 40 1.49 -0.52 -12.29
N PHE A 41 0.68 -0.92 -11.31
CA PHE A 41 -0.10 -2.15 -11.36
C PHE A 41 -1.51 -1.86 -11.90
N ARG A 42 -1.70 -1.99 -13.21
CA ARG A 42 -3.02 -1.81 -13.86
C ARG A 42 -3.79 -3.11 -13.95
N CYS A 43 -5.08 -3.05 -13.65
CA CYS A 43 -6.02 -4.13 -13.91
C CYS A 43 -6.38 -4.16 -15.39
N GLY A 44 -6.19 -5.31 -16.04
CA GLY A 44 -6.54 -5.51 -17.44
C GLY A 44 -8.06 -5.49 -17.69
N ASP A 45 -8.86 -5.96 -16.71
CA ASP A 45 -10.30 -6.12 -16.88
C ASP A 45 -11.07 -4.78 -16.84
N CYS A 46 -10.67 -3.85 -15.97
CA CYS A 46 -11.39 -2.57 -15.75
C CYS A 46 -10.50 -1.32 -15.88
N GLY A 47 -9.22 -1.49 -16.16
CA GLY A 47 -8.27 -0.38 -16.33
C GLY A 47 -7.86 0.33 -15.03
N LYS A 48 -8.40 -0.03 -13.86
CA LYS A 48 -8.01 0.57 -12.55
C LYS A 48 -6.55 0.27 -12.21
N SER A 49 -5.82 1.28 -11.76
CA SER A 49 -4.42 1.15 -11.39
C SER A 49 -4.19 1.23 -9.88
N PHE A 50 -3.19 0.50 -9.39
CA PHE A 50 -2.81 0.38 -7.98
C PHE A 50 -1.31 0.63 -7.80
N SER A 51 -0.93 1.11 -6.61
CA SER A 51 0.47 1.33 -6.22
C SER A 51 1.17 0.06 -5.71
N GLN A 52 0.42 -1.02 -5.48
CA GLN A 52 0.91 -2.30 -4.95
C GLN A 52 0.29 -3.49 -5.69
N SER A 53 1.09 -4.52 -5.96
CA SER A 53 0.67 -5.76 -6.61
C SER A 53 -0.37 -6.54 -5.79
N SER A 54 -0.20 -6.64 -4.48
CA SER A 54 -1.15 -7.31 -3.58
C SER A 54 -2.54 -6.67 -3.59
N HIS A 55 -2.61 -5.34 -3.76
CA HIS A 55 -3.87 -4.64 -3.90
C HIS A 55 -4.54 -4.94 -5.24
N LEU A 56 -3.77 -4.99 -6.33
CA LEU A 56 -4.28 -5.43 -7.64
C LEU A 56 -4.78 -6.87 -7.58
N GLU A 57 -4.03 -7.78 -6.96
CA GLU A 57 -4.43 -9.19 -6.86
C GLU A 57 -5.75 -9.35 -6.09
N ARG A 58 -5.88 -8.68 -4.94
CA ARG A 58 -7.15 -8.65 -4.19
C ARG A 58 -8.28 -8.04 -5.03
N HIS A 59 -8.00 -6.97 -5.77
CA HIS A 59 -8.99 -6.36 -6.65
C HIS A 59 -9.44 -7.32 -7.76
N ARG A 60 -8.52 -8.08 -8.38
CA ARG A 60 -8.90 -9.03 -9.43
C ARG A 60 -9.93 -10.08 -8.97
N LYS A 61 -9.98 -10.37 -7.67
CA LYS A 61 -11.00 -11.27 -7.10
C LYS A 61 -12.41 -10.68 -7.17
N THR A 62 -12.55 -9.35 -7.16
CA THR A 62 -13.88 -8.69 -7.27
C THR A 62 -14.49 -8.86 -8.65
N HIS A 63 -13.66 -9.09 -9.68
CA HIS A 63 -14.14 -9.41 -11.03
C HIS A 63 -14.53 -10.88 -11.19
N ARG A 64 -14.13 -11.72 -10.23
CA ARG A 64 -14.40 -13.16 -10.21
C ARG A 64 -15.61 -13.50 -9.35
N GLU A 65 -16.36 -12.54 -8.81
CA GLU A 65 -17.62 -12.85 -8.12
C GLU A 65 -18.51 -13.61 -9.12
N PRO A 66 -18.69 -14.94 -8.95
CA PRO A 66 -19.61 -15.67 -9.80
C PRO A 66 -20.99 -15.13 -9.47
N CYS A 67 -21.83 -14.96 -10.48
CA CYS A 67 -23.25 -14.72 -10.29
C CYS A 67 -23.76 -15.80 -9.31
N ARG A 68 -24.07 -15.43 -8.06
CA ARG A 68 -24.51 -16.39 -7.03
C ARG A 68 -25.97 -16.82 -7.22
N GLU A 69 -26.69 -16.15 -8.12
CA GLU A 69 -28.11 -16.35 -8.38
C GLU A 69 -28.31 -16.78 -9.85
N CYS A 70 -27.91 -17.99 -10.17
CA CYS A 70 -28.55 -18.76 -11.24
C CYS A 70 -29.18 -20.00 -10.60
N GLY A 71 -30.35 -19.79 -10.02
CA GLY A 71 -31.33 -20.82 -9.67
C GLY A 71 -32.62 -20.52 -10.41
#